data_AF-A0AA43DLH6-F1
#
_entry.id   AF-A0AA43DLH6-F1
#
_cell.length_a   1.000
_cell.length_b   1.000
_cell.length_c   1.000
_cell.angle_alpha   90.00
_cell.angle_beta   90.00
_cell.angle_gamma   90.00
#
_symmetry.space_group_name_H-M   'P 1'
#
loop_
_entity.id
_entity.type
_entity.pdbx_description
1 polymer ?
#
loop_
_entity_poly.entity_id
_entity_poly.type
_entity_poly.pdbx_seq_one_letter_code
_entity_poly.pdbx_strand_id
1 'polypeptide(L)'
;MRVTKATIRRACAICERTLLQGEYTVRFSPDGLEFADVCSLCLDTALDYGWAREGGPISPALSAHARKKRPRWAQLLGVGNGDSQPVMTEPILRRLSDSEAALVEAADLFNASLFRRTVEGVGRALGAPLVSIVPLSGVNSEVVLTFAWEITWYQYRVLPEAGQPIRLADRGADISEIEAAFTDWNAALDESGRVVPNVAR
;
A
#
# COMPACT_ATOMS: atom_id res chain seq x y z
N MET A 1 13.13 -38.54 -42.21
CA MET A 1 12.67 -37.15 -42.04
C MET A 1 13.14 -36.67 -40.67
N ARG A 2 14.27 -35.94 -40.60
CA ARG A 2 14.82 -35.43 -39.33
C ARG A 2 14.17 -34.10 -39.02
N VAL A 3 13.36 -34.04 -37.97
CA VAL A 3 12.81 -32.79 -37.44
C VAL A 3 13.86 -32.20 -36.50
N THR A 4 14.68 -31.27 -37.00
CA THR A 4 15.51 -30.42 -36.14
C THR A 4 14.58 -29.46 -35.39
N LYS A 5 14.30 -29.77 -34.13
CA LYS A 5 13.50 -28.91 -33.26
C LYS A 5 14.36 -27.70 -32.91
N ALA A 6 14.15 -26.59 -33.62
CA ALA A 6 14.78 -25.31 -33.30
C ALA A 6 14.35 -24.89 -31.90
N THR A 7 15.28 -24.90 -30.94
CA THR A 7 15.05 -24.43 -29.58
C THR A 7 14.99 -22.91 -29.61
N ILE A 8 13.78 -22.36 -29.71
CA ILE A 8 13.52 -20.93 -29.52
C ILE A 8 13.86 -20.62 -28.06
N ARG A 9 14.99 -19.97 -27.82
CA ARG A 9 15.35 -19.43 -26.50
C ARG A 9 14.38 -18.29 -26.20
N ARG A 10 13.53 -18.46 -25.20
CA ARG A 10 12.68 -17.39 -24.67
C ARG A 10 13.47 -16.67 -23.58
N ALA A 11 13.32 -15.35 -23.49
CA ALA A 11 13.96 -14.54 -22.45
C ALA A 11 12.89 -13.73 -21.71
N CYS A 12 13.16 -13.45 -20.43
CA CYS A 12 12.32 -12.56 -19.65
C CYS A 12 12.41 -11.14 -20.21
N ALA A 13 11.28 -10.47 -20.40
CA ALA A 13 11.25 -9.11 -20.92
C ALA A 13 11.81 -8.03 -19.97
N ILE A 14 12.04 -8.36 -18.69
CA ILE A 14 12.51 -7.43 -17.66
C ILE A 14 13.97 -7.66 -17.31
N CYS A 15 14.32 -8.87 -16.86
CA CYS A 15 15.69 -9.19 -16.45
C CYS A 15 16.53 -9.85 -17.55
N GLU A 16 15.96 -10.05 -18.74
CA GLU A 16 16.62 -10.65 -19.92
C GLU A 16 17.19 -12.06 -19.72
N ARG A 17 16.92 -12.69 -18.55
CA ARG A 17 17.36 -14.06 -18.30
C ARG A 17 16.68 -15.01 -19.27
N THR A 18 17.41 -16.04 -19.68
CA THR A 18 16.83 -17.13 -20.47
C THR A 18 15.80 -17.88 -19.63
N LEU A 19 14.58 -18.00 -20.15
CA LEU A 19 13.49 -18.75 -19.54
C LEU A 19 13.69 -20.23 -19.82
N LEU A 20 13.75 -21.03 -18.75
CA LEU A 20 13.98 -22.47 -18.86
C LEU A 20 12.70 -23.21 -19.28
N GLN A 21 12.87 -24.40 -19.86
CA GLN A 21 11.73 -25.24 -20.21
C GLN A 21 11.00 -25.69 -18.93
N GLY A 22 9.71 -25.34 -18.81
CA GLY A 22 8.89 -25.62 -17.63
C GLY A 22 8.95 -24.57 -16.52
N GLU A 23 9.70 -23.47 -16.73
CA GLU A 23 9.67 -22.33 -15.82
C GLU A 23 8.28 -21.66 -15.84
N TYR A 24 7.77 -21.32 -14.65
CA TYR A 24 6.53 -20.57 -14.54
C TYR A 24 6.72 -19.15 -15.06
N THR A 25 5.97 -18.80 -16.09
CA THR A 25 6.05 -17.50 -16.78
C THR A 25 4.66 -16.90 -16.90
N VAL A 26 4.63 -15.57 -16.88
CA VAL A 26 3.41 -14.77 -16.96
C VAL A 26 3.55 -13.80 -18.10
N ARG A 27 2.47 -13.58 -18.85
CA ARG A 27 2.47 -12.66 -19.97
C ARG A 27 1.95 -11.29 -19.58
N PHE A 28 2.70 -10.28 -19.98
CA PHE A 28 2.40 -8.88 -19.75
C PHE A 28 2.52 -8.09 -21.04
N SER A 29 1.78 -7.00 -21.16
CA SER A 29 1.81 -6.09 -22.29
C SER A 29 2.16 -4.67 -21.83
N PRO A 30 3.28 -4.10 -22.29
CA PRO A 30 3.63 -2.71 -21.99
C PRO A 30 2.60 -1.72 -22.56
N ASP A 31 2.14 -1.97 -23.79
CA ASP A 31 1.27 -1.07 -24.55
C ASP A 31 -0.18 -1.58 -24.72
N GLY A 32 -0.49 -2.76 -24.14
CA GLY A 32 -1.76 -3.46 -24.30
C GLY A 32 -1.95 -4.15 -25.67
N LEU A 33 -0.94 -4.11 -26.55
CA LEU A 33 -1.00 -4.66 -27.91
C LEU A 33 -0.16 -5.94 -28.06
N GLU A 34 1.11 -5.89 -27.63
CA GLU A 34 2.04 -7.01 -27.73
C GLU A 34 2.32 -7.62 -26.37
N PHE A 35 2.37 -8.95 -26.28
CA PHE A 35 2.62 -9.67 -25.03
C PHE A 35 4.03 -10.23 -24.97
N ALA A 36 4.70 -9.99 -23.86
CA ALA A 36 6.03 -10.49 -23.57
C ALA A 36 6.01 -11.42 -22.35
N ASP A 37 6.87 -12.44 -22.36
CA ASP A 37 7.00 -13.42 -21.28
C ASP A 37 7.84 -12.81 -20.12
N VAL A 38 7.32 -12.87 -18.90
CA VAL A 38 7.96 -12.38 -17.67
C VAL A 38 8.14 -13.55 -16.70
N CYS A 39 9.33 -13.67 -16.10
CA CYS A 39 9.62 -14.73 -15.13
C CYS A 39 8.94 -14.49 -13.77
N SER A 40 8.79 -15.53 -12.96
CA SER A 40 8.15 -15.46 -11.64
C SER A 40 8.76 -14.43 -10.67
N LEU A 41 10.02 -14.04 -10.86
CA LEU A 41 10.71 -13.07 -10.02
C LEU A 41 10.48 -11.61 -10.45
N CYS A 42 9.99 -11.37 -11.66
CA CYS A 42 9.83 -10.03 -12.23
C CYS A 42 8.36 -9.61 -12.36
N LEU A 43 7.43 -10.31 -11.70
CA LEU A 43 5.99 -9.99 -11.74
C LEU A 43 5.70 -8.60 -11.18
N ASP A 44 6.21 -8.30 -9.99
CA ASP A 44 5.94 -7.02 -9.32
C ASP A 44 6.57 -5.87 -10.09
N THR A 45 7.77 -6.05 -10.63
CA THR A 45 8.41 -5.06 -11.52
C THR A 45 7.59 -4.78 -12.79
N ALA A 46 6.95 -5.80 -13.37
CA ALA A 46 6.07 -5.61 -14.53
C ALA A 46 4.83 -4.77 -14.17
N LEU A 47 4.26 -5.01 -12.99
CA LEU A 47 3.12 -4.27 -12.47
C LEU A 47 3.48 -2.82 -12.11
N ASP A 48 4.66 -2.59 -11.54
CA ASP A 48 5.17 -1.25 -11.23
C ASP A 48 5.40 -0.41 -12.49
N TYR A 49 5.79 -1.05 -13.60
CA TYR A 49 5.85 -0.40 -14.92
C TYR A 49 4.48 -0.19 -15.56
N GLY A 50 3.40 -0.61 -14.89
CA GLY A 50 2.04 -0.50 -15.39
C GLY A 50 1.72 -1.47 -16.54
N TRP A 51 2.50 -2.53 -16.74
CA TRP A 51 2.23 -3.49 -17.80
C TRP A 51 0.95 -4.26 -17.50
N ALA A 52 0.11 -4.43 -18.52
CA ALA A 52 -1.16 -5.14 -18.39
C ALA A 52 -0.95 -6.66 -18.47
N ARG A 53 -1.41 -7.39 -17.46
CA ARG A 53 -1.34 -8.86 -17.42
C ARG A 53 -2.35 -9.49 -18.39
N GLU A 54 -1.92 -10.50 -19.15
CA GLU A 54 -2.82 -11.28 -20.01
C GLU A 54 -3.92 -11.94 -19.16
N GLY A 55 -5.19 -11.59 -19.44
CA GLY A 55 -6.37 -12.17 -18.77
C GLY A 55 -6.68 -11.64 -17.36
N GLY A 56 -5.94 -10.64 -16.85
CA GLY A 56 -6.30 -9.92 -15.61
C GLY A 56 -7.48 -8.96 -15.83
N PRO A 57 -8.20 -8.54 -14.77
CA PRO A 57 -9.20 -7.49 -14.89
C PRO A 57 -8.48 -6.21 -15.36
N ILE A 58 -8.63 -5.89 -16.64
CA ILE A 58 -8.22 -4.62 -17.21
C ILE A 58 -8.97 -3.52 -16.46
N SER A 59 -8.27 -2.80 -15.58
CA SER A 59 -8.83 -1.59 -14.97
C SER A 59 -9.27 -0.64 -16.09
N PRO A 60 -10.54 -0.18 -16.12
CA PRO A 60 -11.05 0.68 -17.19
C PRO A 60 -10.30 2.01 -17.36
N ALA A 61 -9.47 2.37 -16.38
CA ALA A 61 -8.70 3.61 -16.35
C ALA A 61 -7.67 3.76 -17.50
N LEU A 62 -7.33 2.68 -18.21
CA LEU A 62 -6.40 2.76 -19.36
C LEU A 62 -7.08 2.87 -20.74
N SER A 63 -8.40 3.09 -20.79
CA SER A 63 -9.10 3.40 -22.06
C SER A 63 -9.02 4.89 -22.44
N ALA A 64 -7.84 5.49 -22.37
CA ALA A 64 -7.52 6.68 -23.15
C ALA A 64 -6.62 6.17 -24.29
N HIS A 65 -7.14 5.82 -25.46
CA HIS A 65 -7.40 6.80 -26.53
C HIS A 65 -8.34 6.20 -27.59
N ALA A 66 -9.65 6.34 -27.40
CA ALA A 66 -10.57 6.30 -28.54
C ALA A 66 -10.57 7.68 -29.20
N ARG A 67 -9.78 7.87 -30.28
CA ARG A 67 -9.90 9.05 -31.16
C ARG A 67 -11.32 9.08 -31.77
N LYS A 68 -12.27 9.73 -31.09
CA LYS A 68 -13.57 10.07 -31.67
C LYS A 68 -13.34 11.08 -32.80
N LYS A 69 -13.57 10.66 -34.04
CA LYS A 69 -13.71 11.56 -35.19
C LYS A 69 -14.86 12.53 -34.89
N ARG A 70 -14.55 13.82 -34.73
CA ARG A 70 -15.54 14.88 -34.57
C ARG A 70 -16.39 15.00 -35.86
N PRO A 71 -17.72 15.17 -35.77
CA PRO A 71 -18.52 15.51 -36.93
C PRO A 71 -18.34 16.99 -37.31
N ARG A 72 -18.42 17.30 -38.62
CA ARG A 72 -18.04 18.58 -39.26
C ARG A 72 -19.08 19.72 -39.09
N TRP A 73 -19.76 19.84 -37.94
CA TRP A 73 -20.81 20.87 -37.77
C TRP A 73 -20.56 21.87 -36.63
N ALA A 74 -19.47 21.74 -35.88
CA ALA A 74 -19.21 22.60 -34.71
C ALA A 74 -18.48 23.92 -35.03
N GLN A 75 -18.53 24.42 -36.28
CA GLN A 75 -17.85 25.67 -36.68
C GLN A 75 -18.71 26.94 -36.51
N LEU A 76 -19.86 26.90 -35.83
CA LEU A 76 -20.76 28.06 -35.73
C LEU A 76 -20.88 28.72 -34.35
N LEU A 77 -20.16 28.27 -33.33
CA LEU A 77 -20.13 28.96 -32.03
C LEU A 77 -18.69 29.04 -31.54
N GLY A 78 -18.09 30.20 -31.79
CA GLY A 78 -16.83 30.60 -31.18
C GLY A 78 -16.99 30.70 -29.67
N VAL A 79 -16.35 29.76 -28.96
CA VAL A 79 -16.12 29.84 -27.53
C VAL A 79 -14.62 29.68 -27.35
N GLY A 80 -14.03 30.72 -26.75
CA GLY A 80 -12.60 30.99 -26.76
C GLY A 80 -11.76 29.92 -26.08
N ASN A 81 -10.51 29.84 -26.56
CA ASN A 81 -9.41 29.15 -25.92
C ASN A 81 -9.29 29.56 -24.45
N GLY A 82 -9.67 28.65 -23.57
CA GLY A 82 -9.05 28.52 -22.26
C GLY A 82 -8.09 27.36 -22.33
N ASP A 83 -6.81 27.63 -22.55
CA ASP A 83 -5.74 26.67 -22.28
C ASP A 83 -5.69 26.45 -20.76
N SER A 84 -6.62 25.64 -20.26
CA SER A 84 -6.47 24.99 -18.97
C SER A 84 -5.47 23.87 -19.19
N GLN A 85 -4.17 24.17 -19.05
CA GLN A 85 -3.21 23.12 -18.75
C GLN A 85 -3.76 22.38 -17.52
N PRO A 86 -4.02 21.06 -17.58
CA PRO A 86 -4.29 20.32 -16.38
C PRO A 86 -3.01 20.43 -15.55
N VAL A 87 -3.05 21.23 -14.50
CA VAL A 87 -2.06 21.18 -13.43
C VAL A 87 -2.29 19.82 -12.76
N MET A 88 -1.72 18.79 -13.38
CA MET A 88 -1.43 17.54 -12.72
C MET A 88 -0.31 17.90 -11.74
N THR A 89 -0.68 18.34 -10.55
CA THR A 89 0.21 18.18 -9.40
C THR A 89 0.34 16.67 -9.26
N GLU A 90 1.35 16.07 -9.92
CA GLU A 90 1.79 14.73 -9.56
C GLU A 90 1.97 14.77 -8.04
N PRO A 91 1.24 13.92 -7.29
CA PRO A 91 1.47 13.85 -5.86
C PRO A 91 2.92 13.44 -5.72
N ILE A 92 3.74 14.33 -5.21
CA ILE A 92 5.12 14.02 -4.86
C ILE A 92 4.97 12.88 -3.86
N LEU A 93 5.27 11.65 -4.29
CA LEU A 93 5.39 10.50 -3.40
C LEU A 93 6.62 10.78 -2.53
N ARG A 94 6.43 11.63 -1.52
CA ARG A 94 7.42 11.93 -0.50
C ARG A 94 7.78 10.57 0.11
N ARG A 95 9.06 10.22 0.04
CA ARG A 95 9.56 9.05 0.79
C ARG A 95 9.39 9.36 2.26
N LEU A 96 8.70 8.48 2.97
CA LEU A 96 8.65 8.46 4.42
C LEU A 96 10.08 8.31 4.95
N SER A 97 10.41 8.98 6.05
CA SER A 97 11.62 8.63 6.80
C SER A 97 11.48 7.22 7.37
N ASP A 98 12.60 6.59 7.74
CA ASP A 98 12.57 5.26 8.38
C ASP A 98 11.70 5.24 9.64
N SER A 99 11.69 6.35 10.39
CA SER A 99 10.82 6.52 11.55
C SER A 99 9.34 6.57 11.16
N GLU A 100 8.97 7.32 10.11
CA GLU A 100 7.59 7.40 9.62
C GLU A 100 7.13 6.04 9.05
N ALA A 101 8.03 5.34 8.34
CA ALA A 101 7.76 4.00 7.82
C ALA A 101 7.49 3.00 8.95
N ALA A 102 8.27 3.03 10.04
CA ALA A 102 8.06 2.17 11.20
C ALA A 102 6.69 2.40 11.88
N LEU A 103 6.23 3.66 11.95
CA LEU A 103 4.89 3.97 12.49
C LEU A 103 3.78 3.36 11.62
N VAL A 104 3.91 3.51 10.30
CA VAL A 104 2.96 2.99 9.32
C VAL A 104 2.91 1.47 9.35
N GLU A 105 4.08 0.82 9.33
CA GLU A 105 4.18 -0.64 9.41
C GLU A 105 3.55 -1.18 10.71
N ALA A 106 3.84 -0.58 11.86
CA ALA A 106 3.27 -0.99 13.13
C ALA A 106 1.74 -0.82 13.17
N ALA A 107 1.22 0.27 12.61
CA ALA A 107 -0.21 0.48 12.47
C ALA A 107 -0.86 -0.54 11.54
N ASP A 108 -0.22 -0.90 10.43
CA ASP A 108 -0.72 -1.91 9.48
C ASP A 108 -0.75 -3.30 10.10
N LEU A 109 0.30 -3.69 10.82
CA LEU A 109 0.33 -4.94 11.58
C LEU A 109 -0.81 -4.96 12.62
N PHE A 110 -1.03 -3.86 13.34
CA PHE A 110 -2.12 -3.77 14.31
C PHE A 110 -3.49 -3.90 13.65
N ASN A 111 -3.68 -3.20 12.54
CA ASN A 111 -4.92 -3.21 11.77
C ASN A 111 -5.27 -4.59 11.20
N ALA A 112 -4.26 -5.42 10.90
CA ALA A 112 -4.41 -6.80 10.44
C ALA A 112 -4.65 -7.81 11.60
N SER A 113 -4.46 -7.38 12.85
CA SER A 113 -4.56 -8.26 14.02
C SER A 113 -5.99 -8.41 14.55
N LEU A 114 -6.19 -9.43 15.39
CA LEU A 114 -7.45 -9.62 16.12
C LEU A 114 -7.72 -8.51 17.15
N PHE A 115 -6.67 -7.83 17.64
CA PHE A 115 -6.79 -6.79 18.67
C PHE A 115 -7.50 -5.54 18.16
N ARG A 116 -7.48 -5.29 16.84
CA ARG A 116 -8.25 -4.21 16.22
C ARG A 116 -9.74 -4.29 16.60
N ARG A 117 -10.34 -5.48 16.56
CA ARG A 117 -11.77 -5.66 16.89
C ARG A 117 -12.06 -5.35 18.37
N THR A 118 -11.11 -5.64 19.25
CA THR A 118 -11.22 -5.31 20.67
C THR A 118 -11.23 -3.79 20.85
N VAL A 119 -10.22 -3.11 20.30
CA VAL A 119 -10.11 -1.64 20.38
C VAL A 119 -11.32 -0.94 19.75
N GLU A 120 -11.76 -1.42 18.58
CA GLU A 120 -12.97 -0.91 17.91
C GLU A 120 -14.22 -1.11 18.78
N GLY A 121 -14.35 -2.29 19.41
CA GLY A 121 -15.46 -2.59 20.31
C GLY A 121 -15.51 -1.66 21.53
N VAL A 122 -14.37 -1.41 22.17
CA VAL A 122 -14.26 -0.44 23.27
C VAL A 122 -14.57 0.97 22.77
N GLY A 123 -14.03 1.35 21.61
CA GLY A 123 -14.25 2.65 21.01
C GLY A 123 -15.72 2.95 20.69
N ARG A 124 -16.52 1.94 20.33
CA ARG A 124 -17.98 2.12 20.17
C ARG A 124 -18.70 2.49 21.47
N ALA A 125 -18.19 2.06 22.61
CA ALA A 125 -18.79 2.35 23.92
C ALA A 125 -18.27 3.66 24.53
N LEU A 126 -16.99 3.97 24.35
CA LEU A 126 -16.29 5.07 25.03
C LEU A 126 -15.88 6.22 24.09
N GLY A 127 -16.17 6.13 22.80
CA GLY A 127 -15.70 7.10 21.80
C GLY A 127 -14.30 6.80 21.27
N ALA A 128 -13.73 7.73 20.50
CA ALA A 128 -12.39 7.56 19.93
C ALA A 128 -11.31 7.62 21.03
N PRO A 129 -10.37 6.66 21.07
CA PRO A 129 -9.24 6.73 21.99
C PRO A 129 -8.23 7.79 21.54
N LEU A 130 -7.44 8.28 22.49
CA LEU A 130 -6.12 8.83 22.19
C LEU A 130 -5.21 7.67 21.77
N VAL A 131 -4.47 7.84 20.66
CA VAL A 131 -3.60 6.78 20.12
C VAL A 131 -2.18 7.28 19.97
N SER A 132 -1.22 6.52 20.51
CA SER A 132 0.21 6.81 20.44
C SER A 132 0.95 5.61 19.91
N ILE A 133 1.93 5.85 19.04
CA ILE A 133 2.79 4.83 18.41
C ILE A 133 4.24 5.26 18.61
N VAL A 134 5.00 4.46 19.35
CA VAL A 134 6.36 4.82 19.77
C VAL A 134 7.34 3.70 19.44
N PRO A 135 8.26 3.90 18.47
CA PRO A 135 9.36 2.99 18.22
C PRO A 135 10.32 2.98 19.42
N LEU A 136 10.69 1.79 19.88
CA LEU A 136 11.69 1.62 20.92
C LEU A 136 13.09 1.67 20.31
N SER A 137 14.00 2.32 21.01
CA SER A 137 15.43 2.23 20.68
C SER A 137 15.94 0.83 21.02
N GLY A 138 16.34 0.05 20.02
CA GLY A 138 16.84 -1.31 20.21
C GLY A 138 17.11 -2.04 18.90
N VAL A 139 17.66 -3.25 18.99
CA VAL A 139 18.02 -4.06 17.81
C VAL A 139 16.84 -4.79 17.15
N ASN A 140 15.70 -4.91 17.84
CA ASN A 140 14.57 -5.74 17.40
C ASN A 140 13.43 -4.95 16.73
N SER A 141 13.64 -3.66 16.42
CA SER A 141 12.62 -2.78 15.82
C SER A 141 11.24 -2.89 16.50
N GLU A 142 11.23 -2.93 17.84
CA GLU A 142 9.99 -3.07 18.61
C GLU A 142 9.25 -1.73 18.67
N VAL A 143 7.93 -1.75 18.49
CA VAL A 143 7.08 -0.56 18.54
C VAL A 143 5.98 -0.75 19.57
N VAL A 144 5.63 0.32 20.28
CA VAL A 144 4.55 0.34 21.27
C VAL A 144 3.35 1.07 20.70
N LEU A 145 2.17 0.45 20.74
CA LEU A 145 0.91 1.14 20.50
C LEU A 145 0.16 1.30 21.81
N THR A 146 -0.19 2.53 22.14
CA THR A 146 -1.03 2.86 23.30
C THR A 146 -2.39 3.35 22.82
N PHE A 147 -3.45 2.79 23.39
CA PHE A 147 -4.83 3.26 23.22
C PHE A 147 -5.36 3.67 24.58
N ALA A 148 -5.81 4.92 24.72
CA ALA A 148 -6.28 5.45 25.99
C ALA A 148 -7.63 6.14 25.88
N TRP A 149 -8.50 5.81 26.83
CA TRP A 149 -9.75 6.50 27.16
C TRP A 149 -9.65 7.08 28.57
N GLU A 150 -10.62 7.87 28.99
CA GLU A 150 -10.63 8.48 30.33
C GLU A 150 -10.59 7.47 31.48
N ILE A 151 -11.06 6.23 31.27
CA ILE A 151 -11.24 5.22 32.32
C ILE A 151 -10.50 3.89 32.05
N THR A 152 -9.82 3.76 30.92
CA THR A 152 -9.05 2.55 30.60
C THR A 152 -8.03 2.81 29.51
N TRP A 153 -6.94 2.05 29.54
CA TRP A 153 -5.95 2.07 28.48
C TRP A 153 -5.38 0.67 28.21
N TYR A 154 -4.85 0.48 27.01
CA TYR A 154 -4.18 -0.75 26.58
C TYR A 154 -2.87 -0.40 25.87
N GLN A 155 -1.83 -1.18 26.14
CA GLN A 155 -0.58 -1.14 25.38
C GLN A 155 -0.31 -2.45 24.68
N TYR A 156 0.11 -2.36 23.42
CA TYR A 156 0.51 -3.49 22.60
C TYR A 156 1.98 -3.34 22.21
N ARG A 157 2.73 -4.44 22.24
CA ARG A 157 4.04 -4.51 21.60
C ARG A 157 3.89 -5.08 20.20
N VAL A 158 4.54 -4.44 19.25
CA VAL A 158 4.65 -4.87 17.85
C VAL A 158 6.10 -5.20 17.56
N LEU A 159 6.34 -6.41 17.06
CA LEU A 159 7.64 -6.93 16.64
C LEU A 159 7.47 -7.46 15.21
N PRO A 160 7.79 -6.68 14.17
CA PRO A 160 7.50 -7.04 12.78
C PRO A 160 8.07 -8.40 12.35
N GLU A 161 9.27 -8.71 12.79
CA GLU A 161 10.00 -9.94 12.44
C GLU A 161 9.55 -11.19 13.23
N ALA A 162 8.63 -11.04 14.18
CA ALA A 162 8.16 -12.15 15.01
C ALA A 162 7.04 -12.94 14.33
N GLY A 163 7.04 -14.28 14.49
CA GLY A 163 5.96 -15.13 13.99
C GLY A 163 4.58 -14.80 14.58
N GLN A 164 4.54 -14.22 15.77
CA GLN A 164 3.38 -13.52 16.31
C GLN A 164 3.74 -12.04 16.50
N PRO A 165 3.42 -11.18 15.53
CA PRO A 165 3.98 -9.83 15.50
C PRO A 165 3.38 -8.90 16.55
N ILE A 166 2.24 -9.25 17.17
CA ILE A 166 1.56 -8.39 18.13
C ILE A 166 1.15 -9.15 19.38
N ARG A 167 1.36 -8.53 20.54
CA ARG A 167 0.87 -9.00 21.83
C ARG A 167 0.38 -7.83 22.69
N LEU A 168 -0.60 -8.11 23.55
CA LEU A 168 -0.95 -7.21 24.64
C LEU A 168 0.22 -7.17 25.63
N ALA A 169 0.74 -5.97 25.87
CA ALA A 169 1.86 -5.71 26.75
C ALA A 169 1.37 -5.38 28.16
N ASP A 170 0.41 -4.46 28.24
CA ASP A 170 -0.10 -3.94 29.50
C ASP A 170 -1.50 -3.31 29.33
N ARG A 171 -2.17 -3.02 30.44
CA ARG A 171 -3.46 -2.32 30.50
C ARG A 171 -3.71 -1.75 31.89
N GLY A 172 -4.49 -0.68 31.96
CA GLY A 172 -4.86 -0.06 33.22
C GLY A 172 -6.17 0.71 33.15
N ALA A 173 -6.45 1.47 34.22
CA ALA A 173 -7.72 2.14 34.45
C ALA A 173 -7.59 3.66 34.53
N ASP A 174 -6.37 4.19 34.62
CA ASP A 174 -6.11 5.63 34.68
C ASP A 174 -5.02 5.99 33.66
N ILE A 175 -5.28 6.99 32.83
CA ILE A 175 -4.35 7.45 31.79
C ILE A 175 -3.02 7.95 32.37
N SER A 176 -3.01 8.38 33.64
CA SER A 176 -1.81 8.84 34.34
C SER A 176 -0.86 7.70 34.73
N GLU A 177 -1.32 6.44 34.67
CA GLU A 177 -0.48 5.24 34.84
C GLU A 177 0.45 5.02 33.65
N ILE A 178 0.15 5.61 32.49
CA ILE A 178 0.92 5.45 31.27
C ILE A 178 2.21 6.26 31.38
N GLU A 179 3.36 5.62 31.16
CA GLU A 179 4.64 6.33 31.12
C GLU A 179 4.60 7.44 30.05
N ALA A 180 5.10 8.63 30.40
CA ALA A 180 5.04 9.81 29.53
C ALA A 180 5.61 9.58 28.12
N ALA A 181 6.63 8.73 28.00
CA ALA A 181 7.25 8.35 26.73
C ALA A 181 6.28 7.65 25.75
N PHE A 182 5.11 7.19 26.20
CA PHE A 182 4.11 6.52 25.37
C PHE A 182 2.85 7.35 25.14
N THR A 183 2.91 8.67 25.39
CA THR A 183 1.76 9.59 25.35
C THR A 183 1.89 10.70 24.29
N ASP A 184 2.66 10.47 23.22
CA ASP A 184 2.84 11.44 22.12
C ASP A 184 1.55 11.70 21.30
N TRP A 185 0.55 10.84 21.44
CA TRP A 185 -0.76 10.93 20.77
C TRP A 185 -0.66 11.23 19.26
N ASN A 186 0.27 10.54 18.60
CA ASN A 186 0.66 10.77 17.21
C ASN A 186 -0.11 9.91 16.19
N ALA A 187 -1.27 9.37 16.56
CA ALA A 187 -2.14 8.60 15.67
C ALA A 187 -3.61 8.77 16.06
N ALA A 188 -4.51 8.29 15.19
CA ALA A 188 -5.94 8.28 15.45
C ALA A 188 -6.59 7.01 14.89
N LEU A 189 -7.84 6.75 15.28
CA LEU A 189 -8.71 5.82 14.57
C LEU A 189 -9.46 6.56 13.46
N ASP A 190 -9.46 6.00 12.25
CA ASP A 190 -10.31 6.47 11.15
C ASP A 190 -11.78 6.03 11.33
N GLU A 191 -12.65 6.46 10.42
CA GLU A 191 -14.09 6.12 10.44
C GLU A 191 -14.36 4.61 10.38
N SER A 192 -13.40 3.81 9.88
CA SER A 192 -13.48 2.36 9.81
C SER A 192 -12.84 1.65 11.02
N GLY A 193 -12.43 2.41 12.04
CA GLY A 193 -11.75 1.90 13.22
C GLY A 193 -10.35 1.37 12.94
N ARG A 194 -9.68 1.85 11.88
CA ARG A 194 -8.26 1.55 11.62
C ARG A 194 -7.38 2.60 12.26
N VAL A 195 -6.24 2.15 12.77
CA VAL A 195 -5.18 3.03 13.25
C VAL A 195 -4.50 3.70 12.06
N VAL A 196 -4.40 5.03 12.11
CA VAL A 196 -3.73 5.86 11.10
C VAL A 196 -2.74 6.78 11.83
N PRO A 197 -1.42 6.64 11.58
CA PRO A 197 -0.42 7.55 12.14
C PRO A 197 -0.49 8.96 11.53
N ASN A 198 -0.19 9.97 12.32
CA ASN A 198 -0.06 11.36 11.89
C ASN A 198 1.33 11.61 11.28
N VAL A 199 1.58 11.04 10.10
CA VAL A 199 2.78 11.33 9.30
C VAL A 199 2.60 12.61 8.49
N ALA A 200 3.67 13.37 8.30
CA ALA A 200 3.60 14.62 7.54
C ALA A 200 3.19 14.32 6.08
N ARG A 201 2.15 15.00 5.59
CA ARG A 201 1.67 14.91 4.20
C ARG A 201 2.52 15.74 3.25
#